data_AF-A0A150H2H4-F1
#
_entry.id   AF-A0A150H2H4-F1
#
_cell.length_a   1.000
_cell.length_b   1.000
_cell.length_c   1.000
_cell.angle_alpha   90.00
_cell.angle_beta   90.00
_cell.angle_gamma   90.00
#
_symmetry.space_group_name_H-M   'P 1'
#
loop_
_entity.id
_entity.type
_entity.pdbx_description
1 polymer ?
#
loop_
_entity_poly.entity_id
_entity_poly.type
_entity_poly.pdbx_seq_one_letter_code
_entity_poly.pdbx_strand_id
1 'polypeptide(L)'
;MVRRAPVSGAGRYFAPSGHRHCWLAVLDGEVRETQYEPLRVDDWQQRLRGAAEPTGASAAHAQTDDTSPLIFRCTTDLQAGDVAYINDLTALHSVGCPADARPRAVTSPPPSSEEEEDKETKEEEEEEVFSTSRGSGAPATACTLHLYCPPIRRVKAFEGGKVTDCVPGFFSRHSLFSVPAPSTADGCSIA
;
A
#
# COMPACT_ATOMS: atom_id res chain seq x y z
N MET A 1 -2.61 12.69 13.56
CA MET A 1 -3.24 13.07 12.28
C MET A 1 -4.17 11.95 11.88
N VAL A 2 -5.42 12.24 11.56
CA VAL A 2 -6.34 11.21 11.02
C VAL A 2 -6.22 11.26 9.50
N ARG A 3 -5.93 10.11 8.87
CA ARG A 3 -5.90 9.99 7.41
C ARG A 3 -6.97 9.01 6.96
N ARG A 4 -7.64 9.35 5.87
CA ARG A 4 -8.36 8.38 5.04
C ARG A 4 -7.43 8.02 3.89
N ALA A 5 -7.10 6.74 3.74
CA ALA A 5 -6.29 6.30 2.61
C ALA A 5 -7.12 6.43 1.32
N PRO A 6 -6.65 7.14 0.28
CA PRO A 6 -7.29 7.11 -1.02
C PRO A 6 -7.09 5.73 -1.69
N VAL A 7 -8.11 5.29 -2.42
CA VAL A 7 -8.33 3.94 -3.01
C VAL A 7 -7.36 3.58 -4.16
N SER A 8 -6.29 4.34 -4.42
CA SER A 8 -5.48 4.16 -5.63
C SER A 8 -4.01 3.82 -5.36
N GLY A 9 -3.73 2.52 -5.21
CA GLY A 9 -2.72 1.70 -5.91
C GLY A 9 -1.23 2.09 -6.01
N ALA A 10 -0.82 3.33 -5.78
CA ALA A 10 0.59 3.71 -5.79
C ALA A 10 1.10 3.69 -4.37
N GLY A 11 1.74 2.58 -3.97
CA GLY A 11 2.41 2.47 -2.67
C GLY A 11 3.42 3.60 -2.52
N ARG A 12 3.11 4.58 -1.67
CA ARG A 12 4.04 5.64 -1.29
C ARG A 12 4.72 5.22 0.00
N TYR A 13 6.01 4.97 -0.09
CA TYR A 13 6.85 4.58 1.04
C TYR A 13 7.37 5.84 1.68
N PHE A 14 7.28 5.96 3.00
CA PHE A 14 7.81 7.14 3.68
C PHE A 14 9.04 6.77 4.50
N ALA A 15 10.19 7.38 4.19
CA ALA A 15 11.33 7.43 5.10
C ALA A 15 11.38 8.80 5.76
N PRO A 16 11.01 8.92 7.05
CA PRO A 16 11.41 10.08 7.82
C PRO A 16 12.94 10.22 7.83
N SER A 17 13.43 11.45 7.84
CA SER A 17 14.84 11.73 8.12
C SER A 17 15.00 11.96 9.61
N GLY A 18 15.85 11.13 10.24
CA GLY A 18 16.34 11.28 11.60
C GLY A 18 15.43 10.64 12.64
N HIS A 19 15.74 9.40 13.05
CA HIS A 19 15.23 8.67 14.23
C HIS A 19 13.79 9.04 14.62
N ARG A 20 12.86 9.05 13.67
CA ARG A 20 11.47 9.38 14.00
C ARG A 20 10.71 8.13 14.36
N HIS A 21 9.90 8.28 15.39
CA HIS A 21 8.98 7.26 15.84
C HIS A 21 7.60 7.54 15.24
N CYS A 22 6.98 6.51 14.68
CA CYS A 22 5.60 6.55 14.21
C CYS A 22 4.80 5.43 14.87
N TRP A 23 3.68 5.82 15.48
CA TRP A 23 2.64 4.88 15.90
C TRP A 23 1.44 5.05 15.01
N LEU A 24 0.87 3.93 14.58
CA LEU A 24 -0.33 3.85 13.77
C LEU A 24 -1.37 3.06 14.56
N ALA A 25 -2.49 3.67 14.89
CA ALA A 25 -3.64 2.96 15.45
C ALA A 25 -4.77 2.89 14.42
N VAL A 26 -5.35 1.72 14.22
CA VAL A 26 -6.51 1.55 13.33
C VAL A 26 -7.76 1.89 14.14
N LEU A 27 -8.46 2.93 13.71
CA LEU A 27 -9.67 3.41 14.39
C LEU A 27 -10.93 2.76 13.84
N ASP A 28 -10.95 2.45 12.54
CA ASP A 28 -12.08 1.84 11.84
C ASP A 28 -11.60 1.19 10.52
N GLY A 29 -12.31 0.16 10.07
CA GLY A 29 -11.98 -0.62 8.88
C GLY A 29 -10.76 -1.54 9.05
N GLU A 30 -10.22 -1.98 7.91
CA GLU A 30 -9.05 -2.87 7.82
C GLU A 30 -7.92 -2.19 7.04
N VAL A 31 -6.70 -2.37 7.52
CA VAL A 31 -5.50 -1.73 6.98
C VAL A 31 -4.43 -2.78 6.74
N ARG A 32 -3.80 -2.74 5.57
CA ARG A 32 -2.61 -3.53 5.25
C ARG A 32 -1.37 -2.67 5.36
N GLU A 33 -0.47 -3.03 6.26
CA GLU A 33 0.89 -2.48 6.33
C GLU A 33 1.84 -3.42 5.61
N THR A 34 2.62 -2.89 4.66
CA THR A 34 3.72 -3.62 4.04
C THR A 34 5.03 -2.94 4.39
N GLN A 35 5.99 -3.71 4.92
CA GLN A 35 7.28 -3.22 5.37
C GLN A 35 8.41 -3.62 4.41
N TYR A 36 9.38 -2.73 4.28
CA TYR A 36 10.50 -2.84 3.37
C TYR A 36 11.79 -2.40 4.05
N GLU A 37 12.92 -2.95 3.61
CA GLU A 37 14.25 -2.53 4.02
C GLU A 37 14.94 -1.78 2.87
N PRO A 38 15.54 -0.60 3.13
CA PRO A 38 16.34 0.06 2.11
C PRO A 38 17.58 -0.79 1.82
N LEU A 39 17.76 -1.14 0.55
CA LEU A 39 18.99 -1.78 0.11
C LEU A 39 20.15 -0.80 0.31
N ARG A 40 21.22 -1.25 0.98
CA ARG A 40 22.40 -0.40 1.16
C ARG A 40 23.02 -0.11 -0.20
N VAL A 41 23.52 1.11 -0.38
CA VAL A 41 24.12 1.56 -1.65
C VAL A 41 25.27 0.64 -2.08
N ASP A 42 26.07 0.17 -1.12
CA ASP A 42 27.18 -0.75 -1.39
C ASP A 42 26.69 -2.10 -1.92
N ASP A 43 25.65 -2.66 -1.32
CA ASP A 43 25.02 -3.92 -1.74
C ASP A 43 24.38 -3.78 -3.14
N TRP A 44 23.77 -2.62 -3.41
CA TRP A 44 23.20 -2.33 -4.72
C TRP A 44 24.27 -2.24 -5.82
N GLN A 45 25.36 -1.50 -5.57
CA GLN A 45 26.47 -1.40 -6.52
C GLN A 45 27.17 -2.75 -6.74
N GLN A 46 27.22 -3.61 -5.72
CA GLN A 46 27.80 -4.95 -5.84
C GLN A 46 26.91 -5.87 -6.67
N ARG A 47 25.58 -5.81 -6.51
CA ARG A 47 24.62 -6.52 -7.38
C ARG A 47 24.72 -6.09 -8.84
N LEU A 48 24.80 -4.78 -9.11
CA LEU A 48 24.98 -4.28 -10.47
C LEU A 48 26.29 -4.74 -11.10
N ARG A 49 27.38 -4.83 -10.31
CA ARG A 49 28.66 -5.35 -10.79
C ARG A 49 28.65 -6.87 -11.02
N GLY A 50 27.98 -7.63 -10.17
CA GLY A 50 27.88 -9.09 -10.30
C GLY A 50 26.97 -9.57 -11.44
N ALA A 51 26.00 -8.75 -11.85
CA ALA A 51 25.12 -9.05 -12.98
C ALA A 51 25.79 -8.88 -14.37
N ALA A 52 27.03 -8.39 -14.42
CA ALA A 52 27.75 -8.09 -15.65
C ALA A 52 28.63 -9.26 -16.17
N GLU A 53 28.49 -10.48 -15.65
CA GLU A 53 29.19 -11.65 -16.20
C GLU A 53 28.45 -12.16 -17.47
N PRO A 54 29.05 -12.04 -18.67
CA PRO A 54 28.40 -12.42 -19.91
C PRO A 54 28.58 -13.92 -20.14
N THR A 55 27.73 -14.75 -19.54
CA THR A 55 27.64 -16.16 -19.94
C THR A 55 26.89 -16.23 -21.27
N GLY A 56 27.65 -16.31 -22.36
CA GLY A 56 27.12 -16.39 -23.71
C GLY A 56 26.15 -17.55 -23.90
N ALA A 57 24.84 -17.28 -23.82
CA ALA A 57 23.78 -18.12 -24.36
C ALA A 57 22.50 -17.30 -24.58
N SER A 58 22.17 -17.10 -25.86
CA SER A 58 20.87 -16.81 -26.49
C SER A 58 19.80 -16.02 -25.70
N ALA A 59 19.56 -14.80 -26.19
CA ALA A 59 18.55 -13.87 -25.73
C ALA A 59 17.10 -14.34 -25.96
N ALA A 60 16.36 -14.55 -24.89
CA ALA A 60 14.91 -14.42 -24.86
C ALA A 60 14.56 -13.44 -23.73
N HIS A 61 13.80 -12.40 -24.09
CA HIS A 61 13.36 -11.29 -23.25
C HIS A 61 12.81 -11.73 -21.89
N ALA A 62 13.62 -11.61 -20.84
CA ALA A 62 13.14 -11.48 -19.48
C ALA A 62 13.40 -10.03 -19.05
N GLN A 63 12.42 -9.16 -19.30
CA GLN A 63 12.40 -7.80 -18.78
C GLN A 63 12.15 -7.89 -17.27
N THR A 64 13.23 -8.06 -16.51
CA THR A 64 13.21 -7.96 -15.05
C THR A 64 13.26 -6.48 -14.70
N ASP A 65 12.09 -5.87 -14.66
CA ASP A 65 11.85 -4.51 -14.15
C ASP A 65 12.00 -4.47 -12.61
N ASP A 66 12.98 -5.21 -12.06
CA ASP A 66 13.13 -5.53 -10.65
C ASP A 66 14.37 -4.86 -10.06
N THR A 67 14.54 -3.57 -10.36
CA THR A 67 15.58 -2.71 -9.76
C THR A 67 15.02 -1.83 -8.65
N SER A 68 14.01 -2.32 -7.92
CA SER A 68 13.55 -1.63 -6.72
C SER A 68 14.69 -1.61 -5.68
N PRO A 69 15.09 -0.44 -5.16
CA PRO A 69 16.10 -0.36 -4.09
C PRO A 69 15.55 -0.81 -2.73
N LEU A 70 14.38 -1.46 -2.70
CA LEU A 70 13.67 -1.85 -1.50
C LEU A 70 13.54 -3.37 -1.45
N ILE A 71 13.98 -3.97 -0.35
CA ILE A 71 13.80 -5.40 -0.07
C ILE A 71 12.49 -5.55 0.71
N PHE A 72 11.56 -6.35 0.20
CA PHE A 72 10.35 -6.72 0.94
C PHE A 72 10.70 -7.44 2.26
N ARG A 73 10.06 -7.06 3.36
CA ARG A 73 10.19 -7.74 4.66
C ARG A 73 8.96 -8.55 5.02
N CYS A 74 7.84 -7.87 5.22
CA CYS A 74 6.60 -8.52 5.64
C CYS A 74 5.39 -7.67 5.26
N THR A 75 4.22 -8.32 5.31
CA THR A 75 2.91 -7.68 5.24
C THR A 75 2.14 -8.06 6.49
N THR A 76 1.41 -7.10 7.07
CA THR A 76 0.56 -7.32 8.24
C THR A 76 -0.79 -6.67 8.00
N ASP A 77 -1.85 -7.46 8.17
CA ASP A 77 -3.23 -6.99 8.13
C ASP A 77 -3.64 -6.60 9.56
N LEU A 78 -4.09 -5.35 9.72
CA LEU A 78 -4.43 -4.71 10.97
C LEU A 78 -5.93 -4.38 10.99
N GLN A 79 -6.58 -4.70 12.09
CA GLN A 79 -8.00 -4.49 12.34
C GLN A 79 -8.24 -3.31 13.28
N ALA A 80 -9.47 -2.81 13.33
CA ALA A 80 -9.85 -1.75 14.27
C ALA A 80 -9.50 -2.12 15.73
N GLY A 81 -8.76 -1.24 16.40
CA GLY A 81 -8.20 -1.45 17.73
C GLY A 81 -6.71 -1.82 17.73
N ASP A 82 -6.16 -2.32 16.62
CA ASP A 82 -4.75 -2.67 16.51
C ASP A 82 -3.85 -1.44 16.48
N VAL A 83 -2.63 -1.61 16.99
CA VAL A 83 -1.59 -0.58 17.00
C VAL A 83 -0.29 -1.16 16.43
N ALA A 84 0.23 -0.50 15.40
CA ALA A 84 1.54 -0.76 14.82
C ALA A 84 2.53 0.34 15.18
N TYR A 85 3.82 -0.03 15.21
CA TYR A 85 4.93 0.87 15.47
C TYR A 85 6.01 0.69 14.42
N ILE A 86 6.56 1.81 13.95
CA ILE A 86 7.68 1.83 13.02
C ILE A 86 8.61 3.01 13.30
N ASN A 87 9.90 2.83 12.99
CA ASN A 87 10.86 3.91 12.89
C ASN A 87 11.83 3.70 11.72
N ASP A 88 12.60 4.74 11.41
CA ASP A 88 13.55 4.75 10.28
C ASP A 88 14.65 3.68 10.38
N LEU A 89 14.92 3.16 11.58
CA LEU A 89 15.90 2.11 11.82
C LEU A 89 15.31 0.71 11.66
N THR A 90 13.99 0.55 11.78
CA THR A 90 13.33 -0.76 11.69
C THR A 90 12.97 -1.11 10.26
N ALA A 91 12.27 -0.22 9.55
CA ALA A 91 11.77 -0.46 8.20
C ALA A 91 11.20 0.82 7.57
N LEU A 92 11.05 0.79 6.26
CA LEU A 92 10.13 1.63 5.50
C LEU A 92 8.77 0.94 5.45
N HIS A 93 7.67 1.68 5.36
CA HIS A 93 6.36 1.06 5.16
C HIS A 93 5.47 1.76 4.14
N SER A 94 4.55 0.99 3.58
CA SER A 94 3.37 1.47 2.88
C SER A 94 2.13 1.01 3.62
N VAL A 95 1.12 1.87 3.70
CA VAL A 95 -0.15 1.59 4.38
C VAL A 95 -1.28 1.82 3.38
N GLY A 96 -2.17 0.83 3.23
CA GLY A 96 -3.31 0.91 2.32
C GLY A 96 -4.48 0.03 2.76
N CYS A 97 -5.59 0.08 2.03
CA CYS A 97 -6.71 -0.82 2.26
C CYS A 97 -6.44 -2.17 1.55
N PRO A 98 -6.68 -3.34 2.20
CA PRO A 98 -6.42 -4.64 1.58
C PRO A 98 -7.32 -4.93 0.38
N ALA A 99 -8.51 -4.33 0.32
CA ALA A 99 -9.40 -4.41 -0.83
C ALA A 99 -8.76 -3.90 -2.14
N ASP A 100 -7.82 -2.95 -2.03
CA ASP A 100 -7.13 -2.34 -3.17
C ASP A 100 -5.96 -3.20 -3.67
N ALA A 101 -5.49 -4.15 -2.84
CA ALA A 101 -4.37 -5.01 -3.15
C ALA A 101 -4.76 -6.22 -4.00
N ARG A 102 -6.06 -6.47 -4.24
CA ARG A 102 -6.44 -7.47 -5.22
C ARG A 102 -5.90 -6.98 -6.57
N PRO A 103 -4.95 -7.69 -7.21
CA PRO A 103 -4.65 -7.40 -8.60
C PRO A 103 -6.01 -7.45 -9.28
N ARG A 104 -6.40 -6.36 -9.95
CA ARG A 104 -7.61 -6.40 -10.78
C ARG A 104 -7.41 -7.62 -11.64
N ALA A 105 -8.12 -8.70 -11.32
CA ALA A 105 -8.05 -9.91 -12.10
C ALA A 105 -8.32 -9.39 -13.50
N VAL A 106 -7.35 -9.57 -14.40
CA VAL A 106 -7.60 -9.33 -15.81
C VAL A 106 -8.83 -10.16 -16.05
N THR A 107 -9.98 -9.51 -16.18
CA THR A 107 -11.25 -10.21 -16.35
C THR A 107 -11.08 -10.92 -17.65
N SER A 108 -10.68 -12.19 -17.56
CA SER A 108 -10.68 -13.10 -18.67
C SER A 108 -12.07 -12.95 -19.28
N PRO A 109 -12.17 -12.72 -20.60
CA PRO A 109 -13.47 -12.55 -21.24
C PRO A 109 -14.38 -13.70 -20.78
N PRO A 110 -15.66 -13.40 -20.47
CA PRO A 110 -16.58 -14.40 -19.96
C PRO A 110 -16.55 -15.62 -20.90
N PRO A 111 -16.43 -16.85 -20.37
CA PRO A 111 -16.52 -18.04 -21.21
C PRO A 111 -17.87 -17.99 -21.91
N SER A 112 -17.86 -18.11 -23.24
CA SER A 112 -19.07 -18.22 -24.04
C SER A 112 -19.90 -19.39 -23.51
N SER A 113 -21.14 -19.11 -23.14
CA SER A 113 -22.13 -20.06 -22.65
C SER A 113 -22.31 -21.23 -23.61
N GLU A 114 -21.89 -22.42 -23.19
CA GLU A 114 -22.46 -23.67 -23.67
C GLU A 114 -23.37 -24.20 -22.56
N GLU A 115 -24.61 -24.48 -22.96
CA GLU A 115 -25.75 -24.92 -22.16
C GLU A 115 -25.52 -26.35 -21.66
N GLU A 116 -25.71 -26.64 -20.37
CA GLU A 116 -26.07 -28.00 -19.95
C GLU A 116 -26.80 -28.07 -18.59
N GLU A 117 -28.11 -28.29 -18.73
CA GLU A 117 -29.01 -29.25 -18.07
C GLU A 117 -29.13 -29.36 -16.53
N ASP A 118 -30.39 -29.22 -16.11
CA ASP A 118 -30.93 -29.24 -14.76
C ASP A 118 -30.73 -30.58 -14.03
N LYS A 119 -30.30 -30.52 -12.76
CA LYS A 119 -30.49 -31.61 -11.80
C LYS A 119 -31.02 -31.10 -10.47
N GLU A 120 -32.32 -31.27 -10.32
CA GLU A 120 -33.13 -31.07 -9.13
C GLU A 120 -32.71 -32.03 -8.01
N THR A 121 -32.33 -31.51 -6.85
CA THR A 121 -32.42 -32.26 -5.59
C THR A 121 -32.54 -31.35 -4.36
N LYS A 122 -33.72 -31.48 -3.74
CA LYS A 122 -34.00 -31.75 -2.32
C LYS A 122 -33.57 -30.73 -1.26
N GLU A 123 -34.63 -30.14 -0.70
CA GLU A 123 -34.74 -29.28 0.47
C GLU A 123 -34.20 -29.94 1.74
N GLU A 124 -33.24 -29.29 2.41
CA GLU A 124 -32.97 -29.45 3.84
C GLU A 124 -32.86 -28.04 4.48
N GLU A 125 -33.68 -27.80 5.50
CA GLU A 125 -33.76 -26.57 6.30
C GLU A 125 -32.46 -26.35 7.07
N GLU A 126 -31.73 -25.28 6.75
CA GLU A 126 -30.61 -24.78 7.56
C GLU A 126 -31.00 -23.47 8.26
N GLU A 127 -30.74 -23.41 9.58
CA GLU A 127 -30.98 -22.23 10.41
C GLU A 127 -30.18 -21.03 9.90
N GLU A 128 -30.88 -19.96 9.50
CA GLU A 128 -30.27 -18.69 9.10
C GLU A 128 -29.57 -18.02 10.29
N VAL A 129 -28.28 -18.30 10.44
CA VAL A 129 -27.37 -17.38 11.12
C VAL A 129 -27.30 -16.13 10.24
N PHE A 130 -28.02 -15.09 10.64
CA PHE A 130 -28.09 -13.79 9.99
C PHE A 130 -26.70 -13.15 9.94
N SER A 131 -25.89 -13.59 8.97
CA SER A 131 -24.65 -12.96 8.61
C SER A 131 -25.03 -11.68 7.90
N THR A 132 -24.89 -10.55 8.59
CA THR A 132 -24.95 -9.21 7.98
C THR A 132 -23.77 -9.04 7.02
N SER A 133 -23.78 -9.77 5.91
CA SER A 133 -23.01 -9.45 4.72
C SER A 133 -23.68 -8.22 4.13
N ARG A 134 -23.33 -7.05 4.69
CA ARG A 134 -23.68 -5.76 4.10
C ARG A 134 -23.05 -5.70 2.72
N GLY A 135 -23.80 -6.16 1.71
CA GLY A 135 -23.54 -6.02 0.28
C GLY A 135 -23.69 -4.58 -0.19
N SER A 136 -23.16 -3.63 0.58
CA SER A 136 -22.98 -2.27 0.10
C SER A 136 -21.71 -2.29 -0.73
N GLY A 137 -21.82 -2.22 -2.05
CA GLY A 137 -20.70 -2.01 -2.97
C GLY A 137 -19.97 -0.67 -2.80
N ALA A 138 -20.08 -0.06 -1.62
CA ALA A 138 -19.25 1.08 -1.24
C ALA A 138 -17.81 0.61 -1.06
N PRO A 139 -16.82 1.43 -1.50
CA PRO A 139 -15.42 1.09 -1.30
C PRO A 139 -15.14 0.96 0.20
N ALA A 140 -14.42 -0.10 0.58
CA ALA A 140 -13.99 -0.29 1.95
C ALA A 140 -13.13 0.91 2.39
N THR A 141 -13.60 1.67 3.39
CA THR A 141 -12.86 2.80 3.94
C THR A 141 -12.19 2.37 5.24
N ALA A 142 -10.94 2.79 5.43
CA ALA A 142 -10.25 2.66 6.70
C ALA A 142 -9.87 4.03 7.28
N CYS A 143 -9.79 4.09 8.60
CA CYS A 143 -9.42 5.28 9.35
C CYS A 143 -8.28 4.96 10.29
N THR A 144 -7.15 5.67 10.17
CA THR A 144 -5.99 5.48 11.05
C THR A 144 -5.63 6.77 11.77
N LEU A 145 -5.13 6.62 13.01
CA LEU A 145 -4.48 7.68 13.77
C LEU A 145 -2.96 7.50 13.72
N HIS A 146 -2.28 8.47 13.13
CA HIS A 146 -0.82 8.52 13.13
C HIS A 146 -0.30 9.51 14.17
N LEU A 147 0.63 9.04 15.01
CA LEU A 147 1.40 9.85 15.96
C LEU A 147 2.88 9.83 15.56
N TYR A 148 3.48 11.00 15.39
CA TYR A 148 4.90 11.15 15.04
C TYR A 148 5.66 11.86 16.14
N CYS A 149 6.81 11.31 16.56
CA CYS A 149 7.71 11.93 17.51
C CYS A 149 9.17 11.82 17.02
N PRO A 150 9.88 12.92 16.73
CA PRO A 150 9.38 14.31 16.69
C PRO A 150 8.36 14.54 15.55
N PRO A 151 7.60 15.65 15.58
CA PRO A 151 6.60 15.95 14.54
C PRO A 151 7.16 15.89 13.11
N ILE A 152 6.41 15.26 12.21
CA ILE A 152 6.80 15.07 10.81
C ILE A 152 6.81 16.39 10.05
N ARG A 153 7.89 16.65 9.30
CA ARG A 153 8.04 17.88 8.49
C ARG A 153 8.33 17.59 7.02
N ARG A 154 9.12 16.55 6.77
CA ARG A 154 9.51 16.08 5.44
C ARG A 154 9.59 14.57 5.47
N VAL A 155 9.31 13.95 4.34
CA VAL A 155 9.36 12.50 4.13
C VAL A 155 9.98 12.22 2.78
N LYS A 156 10.71 11.12 2.66
CA LYS A 156 11.15 10.61 1.37
C LYS A 156 10.12 9.62 0.84
N ALA A 157 9.57 9.89 -0.33
CA ALA A 157 8.72 8.99 -1.10
C ALA A 157 9.57 8.16 -2.06
N PHE A 158 9.29 6.87 -2.17
CA PHE A 158 9.89 5.98 -3.18
C PHE A 158 8.83 5.67 -4.23
N GLU A 159 9.08 5.97 -5.50
CA GLU A 159 8.12 5.71 -6.58
C GLU A 159 8.89 5.40 -7.86
N GLY A 160 8.61 4.25 -8.48
CA GLY A 160 9.32 3.82 -9.70
C GLY A 160 10.84 3.80 -9.56
N GLY A 161 11.36 3.35 -8.42
CA GLY A 161 12.81 3.33 -8.14
C GLY A 161 13.44 4.70 -7.85
N LYS A 162 12.69 5.79 -7.94
CA LYS A 162 13.16 7.15 -7.63
C LYS A 162 12.78 7.55 -6.21
N VAL A 163 13.70 8.24 -5.53
CA VAL A 163 13.45 8.86 -4.21
C VAL A 163 13.13 10.33 -4.41
N THR A 164 12.03 10.81 -3.83
CA THR A 164 11.63 12.22 -3.85
C THR A 164 11.38 12.73 -2.43
N ASP A 165 11.87 13.93 -2.11
CA ASP A 165 11.54 14.58 -0.84
C ASP A 165 10.17 15.27 -0.97
N CYS A 166 9.25 14.95 -0.07
CA CYS A 166 7.90 15.51 -0.01
C CYS A 166 7.64 16.17 1.35
N VAL A 167 6.79 17.20 1.36
CA VAL A 167 6.22 17.78 2.58
C VAL A 167 4.81 17.21 2.73
N PRO A 168 4.51 16.45 3.81
CA PRO A 168 3.15 15.98 4.04
C PRO A 168 2.19 17.17 4.20
N GLY A 169 1.14 17.19 3.40
CA GLY A 169 0.03 18.11 3.54
C GLY A 169 -0.93 17.69 4.65
N PHE A 170 -1.86 18.59 4.97
CA PHE A 170 -2.99 18.31 5.86
C PHE A 170 -4.29 18.61 5.11
N PHE A 171 -5.18 17.63 5.03
CA PHE A 171 -6.52 17.84 4.50
C PHE A 171 -7.35 18.82 5.36
N SER A 172 -7.27 18.70 6.69
CA SER A 172 -7.93 19.59 7.65
C SER A 172 -7.07 19.82 8.90
N ARG A 173 -7.30 20.94 9.61
CA ARG A 173 -6.63 21.28 10.88
C ARG A 173 -7.64 21.82 11.89
N HIS A 174 -7.70 21.24 13.08
CA HIS A 174 -8.60 21.67 14.17
C HIS A 174 -10.08 21.78 13.74
N SER A 175 -10.55 20.82 12.95
CA SER A 175 -11.91 20.81 12.37
C SER A 175 -12.23 21.97 11.43
N LEU A 176 -11.24 22.80 11.08
CA LEU A 176 -11.33 23.77 9.99
C LEU A 176 -10.79 23.11 8.72
N PHE A 177 -11.59 23.15 7.66
CA PHE A 177 -11.15 22.70 6.35
C PHE A 177 -10.04 23.61 5.85
N SER A 178 -8.91 23.03 5.44
CA SER A 178 -7.89 23.80 4.75
C SER A 178 -8.36 23.97 3.31
N VAL A 179 -8.52 25.21 2.87
CA VAL A 179 -8.64 25.48 1.42
C VAL A 179 -7.31 25.01 0.80
N PRO A 180 -7.33 24.09 -0.18
CA PRO A 180 -6.10 23.69 -0.84
C PRO A 180 -5.45 24.92 -1.45
N ALA A 181 -4.16 25.13 -1.15
CA ALA A 181 -3.39 26.15 -1.86
C ALA A 181 -3.44 25.81 -3.37
N PRO A 182 -3.61 26.81 -4.27
CA PRO A 182 -3.62 26.56 -5.70
C PRO A 182 -2.34 25.80 -6.05
N SER A 183 -2.49 24.62 -6.66
CA SER A 183 -1.36 23.77 -7.00
C SER A 183 -0.45 24.53 -7.96
N THR A 184 0.71 24.98 -7.49
CA THR A 184 1.81 25.28 -8.39
C THR A 184 2.14 23.99 -9.12
N ALA A 185 2.07 24.02 -10.45
CA ALA A 185 2.02 22.85 -11.34
C ALA A 185 3.14 21.81 -11.18
N ASP A 186 4.19 22.09 -10.39
CA ASP A 186 5.34 21.22 -10.20
C ASP A 186 5.51 20.66 -8.77
N GLY A 187 4.57 20.91 -7.86
CA GLY A 187 4.66 20.50 -6.45
C GLY A 187 3.76 19.31 -6.10
N CYS A 188 4.34 18.13 -5.91
CA CYS A 188 3.62 16.96 -5.38
C CYS A 188 3.16 17.22 -3.94
N SER A 189 1.99 17.84 -3.79
CA SER A 189 1.33 18.03 -2.49
C SER A 189 0.57 16.75 -2.14
N ILE A 190 1.03 16.06 -1.10
CA ILE A 190 0.39 14.85 -0.58
C ILE A 190 -0.65 15.28 0.46
N ALA A 191 -1.93 15.29 0.10
CA ALA A 191 -3.03 15.45 1.07
C ALA A 191 -3.26 14.15 1.86
#